data_AF-A0A3B4U679-F1
#
_entry.id   AF-A0A3B4U679-F1
#
_cell.length_a   1.000
_cell.length_b   1.000
_cell.length_c   1.000
_cell.angle_alpha   90.00
_cell.angle_beta   90.00
_cell.angle_gamma   90.00
#
_symmetry.space_group_name_H-M   'P 1'
#
loop_
_entity.id
_entity.type
_entity.pdbx_description
1 polymer ?
#
loop_
_entity_poly.entity_id
_entity_poly.type
_entity_poly.pdbx_seq_one_letter_code
_entity_poly.pdbx_strand_id
1 'polypeptide(L)'
;MSKRKSFCKGNSSAVVLGELICEKLKVSTVEAVCNQTAIALAGEMKCSFPAFSGNRLNLEKHVLKSLAEKEDFSGFIDYIHQPRKHVERFIKEEVQKYIFTSHKDKARDILKKNVEDIKQHVSRALFTATEKVKTQTGDTDMWLEEFTSFLRDDLTFDSIRPENFRDINSFDFLKEEIEKSLEPIMKEMNNLSLNKMNEFRLKPDQILIDQLCKCCWVKCPFCAAVCTNTIEDHSPDDHSVPFHRSTAVNGVHYKDTDILSVEFCTTNVASDGKFYPDSHSDKLIPFKQYRTAGPRFADWRITPDESKLTYWKWFVCRFQKQLEDHYKLKFKGEGEIPRDWRNYNEKEAIKSLDEMYKL
;
A
#
# COMPACT_ATOMS: atom_id res chain seq x y z
N MET A 1 28.89 -48.16 36.29
CA MET A 1 28.11 -48.34 35.03
C MET A 1 26.76 -47.60 35.02
N SER A 2 26.08 -47.37 36.15
CA SER A 2 24.76 -46.67 36.20
C SER A 2 24.78 -45.21 35.72
N LYS A 3 25.70 -44.37 36.21
CA LYS A 3 25.81 -42.94 35.81
C LYS A 3 26.10 -42.73 34.31
N ARG A 4 26.91 -43.59 33.68
CA ARG A 4 27.16 -43.50 32.22
C ARG A 4 25.92 -43.85 31.41
N LYS A 5 25.14 -44.86 31.82
CA LYS A 5 23.89 -45.21 31.13
C LYS A 5 22.83 -44.11 31.26
N SER A 6 22.67 -43.49 32.44
CA SER A 6 21.72 -42.37 32.60
C SER A 6 22.16 -41.12 31.83
N PHE A 7 23.46 -40.83 31.78
CA PHE A 7 24.01 -39.72 31.01
C PHE A 7 23.82 -39.92 29.49
N CYS A 8 24.10 -41.11 28.96
CA CYS A 8 23.86 -41.43 27.55
C CYS A 8 22.37 -41.35 27.17
N LYS A 9 21.46 -41.73 28.08
CA LYS A 9 20.01 -41.67 27.84
C LYS A 9 19.49 -40.23 27.83
N GLY A 10 19.90 -39.41 28.80
CA GLY A 10 19.54 -37.99 28.86
C GLY A 10 20.00 -37.18 27.64
N ASN A 11 21.20 -37.47 27.13
CA ASN A 11 21.68 -36.85 25.88
C ASN A 11 20.85 -37.27 24.66
N SER A 12 20.40 -38.54 24.60
CA SER A 12 19.51 -38.98 23.52
C SER A 12 18.16 -38.28 23.54
N SER A 13 17.55 -38.11 24.72
CA SER A 13 16.27 -37.40 24.86
C SER A 13 16.40 -35.92 24.53
N ALA A 14 17.54 -35.29 24.85
CA ALA A 14 17.82 -33.90 24.49
C ALA A 14 17.92 -33.68 22.98
N VAL A 15 18.58 -34.60 22.25
CA VAL A 15 18.63 -34.56 20.78
C VAL A 15 17.24 -34.65 20.17
N VAL A 16 16.44 -35.65 20.59
CA VAL A 16 15.07 -35.84 20.07
C VAL A 16 14.18 -34.64 20.38
N LEU A 17 14.26 -34.09 21.60
CA LEU A 17 13.52 -32.89 21.96
C LEU A 17 13.96 -31.69 21.10
N GLY A 18 15.27 -31.52 20.89
CA GLY A 18 15.80 -30.43 20.08
C GLY A 18 15.34 -30.49 18.62
N GLU A 19 15.34 -31.68 18.02
CA GLU A 19 14.81 -31.91 16.67
C GLU A 19 13.31 -31.58 16.61
N LEU A 20 12.52 -32.08 17.57
CA LEU A 20 11.08 -31.81 17.65
C LEU A 20 10.76 -30.31 17.78
N ILE A 21 11.53 -29.59 18.61
CA ILE A 21 11.41 -28.14 18.76
C ILE A 21 11.70 -27.45 17.42
N CYS A 22 12.77 -27.84 16.73
CA CYS A 22 13.14 -27.24 15.45
C CYS A 22 12.12 -27.50 14.35
N GLU A 23 11.55 -28.71 14.28
CA GLU A 23 10.46 -29.04 13.36
C GLU A 23 9.23 -28.16 13.60
N LYS A 24 8.85 -27.97 14.87
CA LYS A 24 7.71 -27.11 15.25
C LYS A 24 7.98 -25.63 14.96
N LEU A 25 9.20 -25.15 15.23
CA LEU A 25 9.57 -23.76 14.94
C LEU A 25 9.63 -23.49 13.45
N LYS A 26 10.02 -24.45 12.61
CA LYS A 26 10.26 -24.21 11.18
C LYS A 26 9.09 -23.49 10.50
N VAL A 27 7.86 -23.97 10.66
CA VAL A 27 6.69 -23.38 10.01
C VAL A 27 6.42 -21.97 10.54
N SER A 28 6.39 -21.79 11.86
CA SER A 28 6.11 -20.50 12.47
C SER A 28 7.19 -19.46 12.14
N THR A 29 8.45 -19.87 12.07
CA THR A 29 9.56 -18.98 11.73
C THR A 29 9.47 -18.53 10.28
N VAL A 30 9.08 -19.40 9.34
CA VAL A 30 8.88 -18.98 7.93
C VAL A 30 7.77 -17.92 7.86
N GLU A 31 6.65 -18.14 8.56
CA GLU A 31 5.55 -17.16 8.62
C GLU A 31 6.02 -15.82 9.21
N ALA A 32 6.69 -15.86 10.37
CA ALA A 32 7.17 -14.66 11.04
C ALA A 32 8.16 -13.87 10.18
N VAL A 33 9.14 -14.53 9.57
CA VAL A 33 10.10 -13.91 8.64
C VAL A 33 9.36 -13.27 7.46
N CYS A 34 8.39 -13.95 6.86
CA CYS A 34 7.64 -13.42 5.72
C CYS A 34 6.80 -12.20 6.12
N ASN A 35 6.10 -12.26 7.26
CA ASN A 35 5.28 -11.17 7.79
C ASN A 35 6.15 -9.95 8.14
N GLN A 36 7.26 -10.14 8.84
CA GLN A 36 8.21 -9.06 9.17
C GLN A 36 8.84 -8.46 7.91
N THR A 37 9.17 -9.28 6.92
CA THR A 37 9.69 -8.80 5.63
C THR A 37 8.66 -7.98 4.87
N ALA A 38 7.39 -8.39 4.87
CA ALA A 38 6.32 -7.63 4.27
C ALA A 38 6.13 -6.25 4.93
N ILE A 39 6.15 -6.20 6.26
CA ILE A 39 6.07 -4.95 7.04
C ILE A 39 7.27 -4.05 6.76
N ALA A 40 8.49 -4.61 6.83
CA ALA A 40 9.73 -3.87 6.63
C ALA A 40 9.84 -3.30 5.21
N LEU A 41 9.42 -4.06 4.18
CA LEU A 41 9.37 -3.57 2.80
C LEU A 41 8.35 -2.44 2.62
N ALA A 42 7.15 -2.59 3.18
CA ALA A 42 6.14 -1.53 3.13
C ALA A 42 6.65 -0.26 3.83
N GLY A 43 7.28 -0.40 5.00
CA GLY A 43 7.90 0.71 5.72
C GLY A 43 9.03 1.37 4.93
N GLU A 44 9.92 0.57 4.34
CA GLU A 44 11.01 1.07 3.51
C GLU A 44 10.49 1.86 2.31
N MET A 45 9.53 1.32 1.56
CA MET A 45 8.95 2.02 0.42
C MET A 45 8.25 3.30 0.83
N LYS A 46 7.50 3.29 1.94
CA LYS A 46 6.85 4.52 2.45
C LYS A 46 7.86 5.61 2.82
N CYS A 47 9.03 5.22 3.34
CA CYS A 47 10.08 6.17 3.72
C CYS A 47 10.90 6.67 2.52
N SER A 48 11.28 5.78 1.60
CA SER A 48 12.32 6.05 0.61
C SER A 48 11.82 6.04 -0.84
N PHE A 49 10.67 5.43 -1.15
CA PHE A 49 10.20 5.31 -2.53
C PHE A 49 9.44 6.57 -2.94
N PRO A 50 9.91 7.32 -3.96
CA PRO A 50 9.38 8.65 -4.26
C PRO A 50 7.87 8.76 -4.46
N ALA A 51 7.22 7.72 -4.99
CA ALA A 51 5.76 7.76 -5.21
C ALA A 51 4.94 7.59 -3.92
N PHE A 52 5.51 6.97 -2.89
CA PHE A 52 4.83 6.63 -1.64
C PHE A 52 5.31 7.46 -0.45
N SER A 53 6.47 8.12 -0.58
CA SER A 53 6.94 9.09 0.39
C SER A 53 6.22 10.44 0.20
N GLY A 54 5.98 11.16 1.29
CA GLY A 54 5.30 12.45 1.27
C GLY A 54 3.78 12.37 1.44
N ASN A 55 3.07 13.35 0.88
CA ASN A 55 1.64 13.53 1.09
C ASN A 55 0.78 12.90 -0.03
N ARG A 56 -0.53 12.94 0.14
CA ARG A 56 -1.50 12.40 -0.83
C ARG A 56 -1.35 13.00 -2.24
N LEU A 57 -1.07 14.30 -2.35
CA LEU A 57 -0.88 14.97 -3.64
C LEU A 57 0.35 14.42 -4.38
N ASN A 58 1.39 14.03 -3.64
CA ASN A 58 2.56 13.38 -4.23
C ASN A 58 2.21 12.02 -4.85
N LEU A 59 1.38 11.22 -4.17
CA LEU A 59 0.89 9.95 -4.72
C LEU A 59 0.07 10.19 -6.00
N GLU A 60 -0.88 11.13 -5.99
CA GLU A 60 -1.67 11.48 -7.19
C GLU A 60 -0.77 11.94 -8.34
N LYS A 61 0.22 12.79 -8.06
CA LYS A 61 1.22 13.23 -9.05
C LYS A 61 1.93 12.05 -9.70
N HIS A 62 2.39 11.08 -8.93
CA HIS A 62 3.10 9.91 -9.47
C HIS A 62 2.18 8.98 -10.28
N VAL A 63 0.91 8.84 -9.88
CA VAL A 63 -0.11 8.13 -10.65
C VAL A 63 -0.34 8.82 -12.00
N LEU A 64 -0.58 10.14 -11.99
CA LEU A 64 -0.78 10.93 -13.20
C LEU A 64 0.46 10.92 -14.11
N LYS A 65 1.66 11.00 -13.54
CA LYS A 65 2.90 10.88 -14.30
C LYS A 65 2.98 9.52 -15.01
N SER A 66 2.69 8.42 -14.31
CA SER A 66 2.70 7.08 -14.90
C SER A 66 1.70 6.93 -16.06
N LEU A 67 0.50 7.47 -15.90
CA LEU A 67 -0.53 7.48 -16.94
C LEU A 67 -0.10 8.28 -18.17
N ALA A 68 0.55 9.43 -17.96
CA ALA A 68 1.06 10.26 -19.05
C ALA A 68 2.19 9.57 -19.80
N GLU A 69 3.20 9.05 -19.10
CA GLU A 69 4.36 8.36 -19.72
C GLU A 69 3.95 7.10 -20.50
N LYS A 70 2.89 6.41 -20.06
CA LYS A 70 2.33 5.24 -20.76
C LYS A 70 1.38 5.63 -21.90
N GLU A 71 0.97 6.90 -21.97
CA GLU A 71 -0.15 7.41 -22.77
C GLU A 71 -1.40 6.50 -22.73
N ASP A 72 -1.70 5.93 -21.56
CA ASP A 72 -2.75 4.93 -21.38
C ASP A 72 -4.11 5.59 -21.12
N PHE A 73 -4.85 5.86 -22.20
CA PHE A 73 -6.21 6.42 -22.12
C PHE A 73 -7.15 5.57 -21.25
N SER A 74 -7.05 4.24 -21.32
CA SER A 74 -7.93 3.36 -20.52
C SER A 74 -7.63 3.50 -19.03
N GLY A 75 -6.34 3.58 -18.67
CA GLY A 75 -5.88 3.91 -17.34
C GLY A 75 -6.37 5.27 -16.86
N PHE A 76 -6.38 6.28 -17.73
CA PHE A 76 -6.94 7.59 -17.41
C PHE A 76 -8.44 7.51 -17.08
N ILE A 77 -9.23 6.85 -17.92
CA ILE A 77 -10.67 6.67 -17.70
C ILE A 77 -10.93 5.90 -16.40
N ASP A 78 -10.17 4.83 -16.15
CA ASP A 78 -10.20 4.09 -14.89
C ASP A 78 -9.92 5.00 -13.68
N TYR A 79 -8.89 5.84 -13.76
CA TYR A 79 -8.54 6.78 -12.70
C TYR A 79 -9.63 7.84 -12.47
N ILE A 80 -10.19 8.41 -13.54
CA ILE A 80 -11.23 9.45 -13.45
C ILE A 80 -12.53 8.88 -12.83
N HIS A 81 -12.92 7.67 -13.24
CA HIS A 81 -14.19 7.09 -12.81
C HIS A 81 -14.08 6.27 -11.53
N GLN A 82 -12.97 5.56 -11.32
CA GLN A 82 -12.71 4.66 -10.20
C GLN A 82 -11.32 4.93 -9.58
N PRO A 83 -11.06 6.15 -9.06
CA PRO A 83 -9.72 6.59 -8.65
C PRO A 83 -9.09 5.67 -7.62
N ARG A 84 -9.84 5.26 -6.58
CA ARG A 84 -9.35 4.35 -5.54
C ARG A 84 -8.79 3.05 -6.13
N LYS A 85 -9.58 2.38 -6.99
CA LYS A 85 -9.18 1.10 -7.60
C LYS A 85 -7.95 1.26 -8.50
N HIS A 86 -7.87 2.37 -9.23
CA HIS A 86 -6.72 2.65 -10.07
C HIS A 86 -5.45 2.87 -9.22
N VAL A 87 -5.55 3.65 -8.13
CA VAL A 87 -4.43 3.89 -7.21
C VAL A 87 -4.00 2.61 -6.51
N GLU A 88 -4.93 1.77 -6.07
CA GLU A 88 -4.61 0.44 -5.50
C GLU A 88 -3.84 -0.43 -6.49
N ARG A 89 -4.22 -0.43 -7.78
CA ARG A 89 -3.50 -1.15 -8.84
C ARG A 89 -2.10 -0.58 -9.06
N PHE A 90 -1.98 0.74 -9.13
CA PHE A 90 -0.69 1.43 -9.23
C PHE A 90 0.24 1.04 -8.07
N ILE A 91 -0.26 1.02 -6.83
CA ILE A 91 0.53 0.60 -5.67
C ILE A 91 1.02 -0.85 -5.84
N LYS A 92 0.16 -1.77 -6.26
CA LYS A 92 0.53 -3.18 -6.52
C LYS A 92 1.63 -3.30 -7.57
N GLU A 93 1.49 -2.60 -8.69
CA GLU A 93 2.47 -2.60 -9.78
C GLU A 93 3.84 -2.09 -9.31
N GLU A 94 3.87 -0.95 -8.61
CA GLU A 94 5.12 -0.35 -8.13
C GLU A 94 5.76 -1.19 -7.01
N VAL A 95 4.99 -1.83 -6.14
CA VAL A 95 5.51 -2.78 -5.12
C VAL A 95 6.15 -3.99 -5.80
N GLN A 96 5.48 -4.59 -6.79
CA GLN A 96 6.03 -5.73 -7.54
C GLN A 96 7.33 -5.33 -8.25
N LYS A 97 7.33 -4.18 -8.93
CA LYS A 97 8.52 -3.65 -9.60
C LYS A 97 9.66 -3.36 -8.61
N TYR A 98 9.36 -2.80 -7.45
CA TYR A 98 10.35 -2.53 -6.41
C TYR A 98 11.02 -3.82 -5.93
N ILE A 99 10.22 -4.80 -5.52
CA ILE A 99 10.70 -6.03 -4.88
C ILE A 99 11.43 -6.94 -5.89
N PHE A 100 10.93 -7.05 -7.12
CA PHE A 100 11.40 -8.07 -8.06
C PHE A 100 12.26 -7.51 -9.20
N THR A 101 12.33 -6.19 -9.36
CA THR A 101 13.08 -5.57 -10.46
C THR A 101 14.05 -4.49 -9.99
N SER A 102 13.57 -3.36 -9.47
CA SER A 102 14.42 -2.18 -9.26
C SER A 102 15.23 -2.20 -7.97
N HIS A 103 14.76 -2.88 -6.92
CA HIS A 103 15.40 -2.92 -5.60
C HIS A 103 15.47 -4.35 -5.05
N LYS A 104 15.65 -5.34 -5.94
CA LYS A 104 15.67 -6.76 -5.58
C LYS A 104 16.72 -7.11 -4.53
N ASP A 105 17.92 -6.55 -4.64
CA ASP A 105 18.99 -6.82 -3.67
C ASP A 105 18.65 -6.25 -2.29
N LYS A 106 18.12 -5.02 -2.24
CA LYS A 106 17.65 -4.40 -1.00
C LYS A 106 16.51 -5.20 -0.36
N ALA A 107 15.55 -5.69 -1.16
CA ALA A 107 14.49 -6.55 -0.66
C ALA A 107 15.04 -7.88 -0.10
N ARG A 108 16.08 -8.43 -0.73
CA ARG A 108 16.78 -9.62 -0.23
C ARG A 108 17.55 -9.34 1.06
N ASP A 109 18.16 -8.18 1.20
CA ASP A 109 18.88 -7.81 2.41
C ASP A 109 17.92 -7.58 3.59
N ILE A 110 16.75 -7.00 3.35
CA ILE A 110 15.67 -6.91 4.35
C ILE A 110 15.22 -8.30 4.81
N LEU A 111 15.01 -9.23 3.87
CA LEU A 111 14.68 -10.63 4.22
C LEU A 111 15.75 -11.25 5.10
N LYS A 112 17.03 -11.17 4.70
CA LYS A 112 18.15 -11.75 5.47
C LYS A 112 18.26 -11.13 6.86
N LYS A 113 18.06 -9.82 6.98
CA LYS A 113 18.05 -9.14 8.27
C LYS A 113 16.96 -9.71 9.17
N ASN A 114 15.74 -9.87 8.67
CA ASN A 114 14.65 -10.43 9.47
C ASN A 114 14.88 -11.90 9.85
N VAL A 115 15.53 -12.69 8.99
CA VAL A 115 15.97 -14.05 9.34
C VAL A 115 16.95 -14.02 10.51
N GLU A 116 17.93 -13.11 10.49
CA GLU A 116 18.89 -12.95 11.58
C GLU A 116 18.22 -12.43 12.86
N ASP A 117 17.29 -11.48 12.77
CA ASP A 117 16.55 -10.95 13.91
C ASP A 117 15.73 -12.07 14.60
N ILE A 118 15.06 -12.95 13.83
CA ILE A 118 14.37 -14.11 14.40
C ILE A 118 15.36 -15.12 15.00
N LYS A 119 16.49 -15.39 14.34
CA LYS A 119 17.54 -16.26 14.89
C LYS A 119 18.00 -15.77 16.26
N GLN A 120 18.30 -14.48 16.38
CA GLN A 120 18.72 -13.87 17.64
C GLN A 120 17.61 -13.93 18.70
N HIS A 121 16.35 -13.73 18.31
CA HIS A 121 15.21 -13.84 19.20
C HIS A 121 15.09 -15.26 19.78
N VAL A 122 15.19 -16.29 18.94
CA VAL A 122 15.16 -17.70 19.37
C VAL A 122 16.37 -18.05 20.25
N SER A 123 17.59 -17.65 19.88
CA SER A 123 18.79 -17.87 20.69
C SER A 123 18.68 -17.22 22.08
N ARG A 124 18.07 -16.02 22.16
CA ARG A 124 17.82 -15.35 23.44
C ARG A 124 16.80 -16.12 24.28
N ALA A 125 15.71 -16.60 23.67
CA ALA A 125 14.73 -17.44 24.36
C ALA A 125 15.36 -18.72 24.93
N LEU A 126 16.20 -19.40 24.15
CA LEU A 126 16.95 -20.58 24.58
C LEU A 126 17.88 -20.27 25.77
N PHE A 127 18.61 -19.17 25.69
CA PHE A 127 19.50 -18.74 26.77
C PHE A 127 18.72 -18.44 28.06
N THR A 128 17.64 -17.65 27.96
CA THR A 128 16.80 -17.29 29.11
C THR A 128 16.18 -18.51 29.78
N ALA A 129 15.60 -19.43 29.01
CA ALA A 129 15.02 -20.66 29.54
C ALA A 129 16.06 -21.55 30.23
N THR A 130 17.25 -21.68 29.64
CA THR A 130 18.34 -22.50 30.17
C THR A 130 18.88 -21.94 31.49
N GLU A 131 19.12 -20.63 31.58
CA GLU A 131 19.60 -20.01 32.81
C GLU A 131 18.55 -20.03 33.92
N LYS A 132 17.27 -19.85 33.59
CA LYS A 132 16.18 -19.94 34.59
C LYS A 132 16.08 -21.32 35.21
N VAL A 133 16.15 -22.37 34.40
CA VAL A 133 16.06 -23.75 34.89
C VAL A 133 17.27 -24.14 35.73
N LYS A 134 18.48 -23.69 35.34
CA LYS A 134 19.69 -23.91 36.13
C LYS A 134 19.64 -23.22 37.47
N THR A 135 19.20 -21.96 37.50
CA THR A 135 19.14 -21.16 38.75
C THR A 135 18.07 -21.64 39.71
N GLN A 136 16.95 -22.15 39.21
CA GLN A 136 15.83 -22.61 40.04
C GLN A 136 15.83 -24.13 40.27
N THR A 137 16.82 -24.85 39.74
CA THR A 137 16.88 -26.32 39.78
C THR A 137 15.61 -26.95 39.18
N GLY A 138 15.12 -26.35 38.10
CA GLY A 138 13.88 -26.74 37.42
C GLY A 138 14.02 -28.00 36.57
N ASP A 139 12.90 -28.39 35.97
CA ASP A 139 12.80 -29.54 35.07
C ASP A 139 12.48 -29.12 33.62
N THR A 140 12.23 -30.12 32.78
CA THR A 140 11.92 -29.92 31.36
C THR A 140 10.60 -29.16 31.15
N ASP A 141 9.62 -29.37 32.02
CA ASP A 141 8.32 -28.68 31.98
C ASP A 141 8.54 -27.17 32.15
N MET A 142 9.31 -26.80 33.18
CA MET A 142 9.69 -25.41 33.44
C MET A 142 10.50 -24.80 32.30
N TRP A 143 11.44 -25.55 31.72
CA TRP A 143 12.23 -25.08 30.58
C TRP A 143 11.35 -24.76 29.37
N LEU A 144 10.44 -25.66 29.03
CA LEU A 144 9.53 -25.50 27.90
C LEU A 144 8.55 -24.35 28.11
N GLU A 145 8.02 -24.19 29.32
CA GLU A 145 7.13 -23.06 29.64
C GLU A 145 7.87 -21.72 29.47
N GLU A 146 9.10 -21.60 29.99
CA GLU A 146 9.87 -20.37 29.83
C GLU A 146 10.21 -20.09 28.37
N PHE A 147 10.70 -21.11 27.66
CA PHE A 147 11.08 -20.98 26.25
C PHE A 147 9.90 -20.55 25.39
N THR A 148 8.74 -21.21 25.55
CA THR A 148 7.55 -20.93 24.74
C THR A 148 6.86 -19.63 25.11
N SER A 149 6.90 -19.24 26.39
CA SER A 149 6.33 -17.95 26.81
C SER A 149 7.13 -16.77 26.22
N PHE A 150 8.46 -16.89 26.14
CA PHE A 150 9.32 -15.88 25.53
C PHE A 150 9.03 -15.66 24.04
N LEU A 151 8.64 -16.71 23.33
CA LEU A 151 8.42 -16.69 21.88
C LEU A 151 7.00 -16.28 21.45
N ARG A 152 6.04 -16.24 22.39
CA ARG A 152 4.60 -16.24 22.09
C ARG A 152 4.12 -15.06 21.25
N ASP A 153 4.77 -13.91 21.34
CA ASP A 153 4.36 -12.69 20.64
C ASP A 153 4.74 -12.73 19.14
N ASP A 154 5.82 -13.45 18.80
CA ASP A 154 6.40 -13.47 17.46
C ASP A 154 6.26 -14.83 16.76
N LEU A 155 6.19 -15.92 17.53
CA LEU A 155 6.15 -17.30 17.03
C LEU A 155 5.04 -18.12 17.71
N THR A 156 4.32 -18.85 16.88
CA THR A 156 3.42 -19.91 17.31
C THR A 156 4.21 -21.17 17.63
N PHE A 157 3.91 -21.77 18.77
CA PHE A 157 4.58 -22.99 19.22
C PHE A 157 3.57 -23.97 19.78
N ASP A 158 3.41 -25.10 19.11
CA ASP A 158 2.55 -26.18 19.57
C ASP A 158 3.09 -26.82 20.85
N SER A 159 2.19 -27.16 21.78
CA SER A 159 2.56 -27.81 23.04
C SER A 159 3.35 -29.10 22.81
N ILE A 160 4.52 -29.22 23.45
CA ILE A 160 5.28 -30.47 23.56
C ILE A 160 4.92 -31.11 24.90
N ARG A 161 4.68 -32.43 24.89
CA ARG A 161 4.45 -33.21 26.11
C ARG A 161 5.76 -33.46 26.83
N PRO A 162 6.01 -32.83 27.99
CA PRO A 162 7.32 -32.86 28.60
C PRO A 162 7.58 -34.15 29.38
N GLU A 163 6.53 -34.96 29.64
CA GLU A 163 6.65 -36.25 30.35
C GLU A 163 7.55 -37.25 29.61
N ASN A 164 7.68 -37.10 28.29
CA ASN A 164 8.54 -37.92 27.44
C ASN A 164 10.04 -37.61 27.59
N PHE A 165 10.39 -36.51 28.29
CA PHE A 165 11.74 -35.93 28.28
C PHE A 165 12.30 -35.65 29.68
N ARG A 166 11.69 -36.21 30.73
CA ARG A 166 12.10 -36.03 32.14
C ARG A 166 13.50 -36.55 32.46
N ASP A 167 14.12 -37.31 31.58
CA ASP A 167 15.47 -37.84 31.75
C ASP A 167 16.58 -36.90 31.23
N ILE A 168 16.22 -35.73 30.67
CA ILE A 168 17.16 -34.67 30.33
C ILE A 168 17.74 -34.07 31.62
N ASN A 169 19.07 -34.04 31.70
CA ASN A 169 19.81 -33.53 32.86
C ASN A 169 20.82 -32.43 32.49
N SER A 170 20.96 -32.11 31.21
CA SER A 170 21.85 -31.06 30.70
C SER A 170 21.09 -30.15 29.74
N PHE A 171 20.59 -29.03 30.25
CA PHE A 171 19.90 -28.01 29.45
C PHE A 171 20.86 -27.20 28.58
N ASP A 172 22.13 -27.07 28.99
CA ASP A 172 23.18 -26.49 28.14
C ASP A 172 23.36 -27.33 26.86
N PHE A 173 23.37 -28.67 27.00
CA PHE A 173 23.44 -29.57 25.84
C PHE A 173 22.18 -29.52 24.97
N LEU A 174 20.99 -29.46 25.57
CA LEU A 174 19.73 -29.27 24.82
C LEU A 174 19.77 -27.97 23.99
N LYS A 175 20.20 -26.86 24.62
CA LYS A 175 20.37 -25.57 23.94
C LYS A 175 21.31 -25.69 22.73
N GLU A 176 22.50 -26.28 22.92
CA GLU A 176 23.49 -26.44 21.85
C GLU A 176 22.94 -27.28 20.67
N GLU A 177 22.21 -28.36 20.95
CA GLU A 177 21.60 -29.19 19.90
C GLU A 177 20.48 -28.46 19.15
N ILE A 178 19.69 -27.62 19.83
CA ILE A 178 18.69 -26.76 19.16
C ILE A 178 19.38 -25.71 18.30
N GLU A 179 20.37 -24.99 18.83
CA GLU A 179 21.11 -23.96 18.07
C GLU A 179 21.73 -24.56 16.80
N LYS A 180 22.36 -25.73 16.92
CA LYS A 180 22.92 -26.47 15.78
C LYS A 180 21.86 -26.90 14.77
N SER A 181 20.69 -27.33 15.24
CA SER A 181 19.57 -27.76 14.39
C SER A 181 18.84 -26.59 13.71
N LEU A 182 18.91 -25.38 14.29
CA LEU A 182 18.36 -24.16 13.72
C LEU A 182 19.22 -23.60 12.56
N GLU A 183 20.54 -23.78 12.59
CA GLU A 183 21.43 -23.28 11.52
C GLU A 183 21.00 -23.65 10.09
N PRO A 184 20.71 -24.93 9.76
CA PRO A 184 20.26 -25.27 8.41
C PRO A 184 18.91 -24.63 8.07
N ILE A 185 18.00 -24.48 9.04
CA ILE A 185 16.70 -23.83 8.86
C ILE A 185 16.89 -22.35 8.52
N MET A 186 17.74 -21.64 9.26
CA MET A 186 18.04 -20.23 9.00
C MET A 186 18.73 -20.03 7.64
N LYS A 187 19.60 -20.97 7.25
CA LYS A 187 20.23 -20.95 5.92
C LYS A 187 19.21 -21.19 4.79
N GLU A 188 18.24 -22.07 4.99
CA GLU A 188 17.11 -22.27 4.07
C GLU A 188 16.29 -20.99 3.96
N MET A 189 16.00 -20.34 5.09
CA MET A 189 15.22 -19.10 5.16
C MET A 189 15.87 -17.92 4.43
N ASN A 190 17.20 -17.79 4.55
CA ASN A 190 17.97 -16.79 3.81
C ASN A 190 17.89 -16.93 2.27
N ASN A 191 17.46 -18.11 1.80
CA ASN A 191 17.27 -18.42 0.39
C ASN A 191 15.79 -18.49 -0.02
N LEU A 192 14.86 -18.13 0.87
CA LEU A 192 13.45 -18.06 0.53
C LEU A 192 13.22 -17.12 -0.64
N SER A 193 12.33 -17.56 -1.53
CA SER A 193 11.82 -16.68 -2.57
C SER A 193 11.02 -15.54 -1.93
N LEU A 194 11.22 -14.31 -2.39
CA LEU A 194 10.43 -13.16 -1.96
C LEU A 194 8.93 -13.34 -2.29
N ASN A 195 8.59 -14.21 -3.25
CA ASN A 195 7.19 -14.59 -3.52
C ASN A 195 6.53 -15.33 -2.36
N LYS A 196 7.30 -15.93 -1.45
CA LYS A 196 6.77 -16.67 -0.31
C LYS A 196 5.91 -15.79 0.59
N MET A 197 6.19 -14.49 0.66
CA MET A 197 5.36 -13.52 1.39
C MET A 197 3.90 -13.48 0.90
N ASN A 198 3.65 -13.80 -0.37
CA ASN A 198 2.30 -13.77 -0.93
C ASN A 198 1.39 -14.91 -0.42
N GLU A 199 1.98 -15.95 0.19
CA GLU A 199 1.26 -17.08 0.80
C GLU A 199 0.71 -16.73 2.19
N PHE A 200 1.18 -15.63 2.79
CA PHE A 200 0.77 -15.20 4.13
C PHE A 200 -0.20 -14.02 4.08
N ARG A 201 -0.82 -13.75 5.24
CA ARG A 201 -1.84 -12.72 5.40
C ARG A 201 -1.30 -11.32 5.13
N LEU A 202 -0.08 -11.02 5.58
CA LEU A 202 0.52 -9.69 5.42
C LEU A 202 1.26 -9.61 4.10
N LYS A 203 0.92 -8.61 3.28
CA LYS A 203 1.53 -8.36 1.97
C LYS A 203 1.97 -6.90 1.89
N PRO A 204 3.15 -6.60 1.32
CA PRO A 204 3.66 -5.23 1.30
C PRO A 204 2.71 -4.25 0.59
N ASP A 205 2.10 -4.67 -0.52
CA ASP A 205 1.11 -3.90 -1.28
C ASP A 205 -0.17 -3.64 -0.49
N GLN A 206 -0.71 -4.65 0.20
CA GLN A 206 -1.91 -4.45 1.01
C GLN A 206 -1.64 -3.50 2.19
N ILE A 207 -0.48 -3.61 2.85
CA ILE A 207 -0.09 -2.69 3.93
C ILE A 207 0.00 -1.25 3.40
N LEU A 208 0.61 -1.05 2.23
CA LEU A 208 0.72 0.28 1.61
C LEU A 208 -0.65 0.81 1.16
N ILE A 209 -1.52 -0.03 0.61
CA ILE A 209 -2.91 0.34 0.27
C ILE A 209 -3.65 0.81 1.52
N ASP A 210 -3.61 0.04 2.60
CA ASP A 210 -4.31 0.37 3.84
C ASP A 210 -3.78 1.68 4.46
N GLN A 211 -2.51 2.01 4.23
CA GLN A 211 -1.88 3.23 4.74
C GLN A 211 -2.06 4.45 3.83
N LEU A 212 -2.05 4.29 2.51
CA LEU A 212 -2.06 5.38 1.54
C LEU A 212 -3.46 5.68 0.99
N CYS A 213 -4.34 4.68 0.95
CA CYS A 213 -5.69 4.80 0.39
C CYS A 213 -6.79 4.99 1.43
N LYS A 214 -6.46 5.01 2.73
CA LYS A 214 -7.42 5.35 3.80
C LYS A 214 -7.62 6.86 3.88
N CYS A 215 -8.37 7.39 2.93
CA CYS A 215 -8.59 8.81 2.73
C CYS A 215 -9.86 9.06 1.90
N CYS A 216 -10.29 10.32 1.76
CA CYS A 216 -11.52 10.64 1.05
C CYS A 216 -11.44 10.34 -0.45
N TRP A 217 -12.40 9.62 -1.04
CA TRP A 217 -12.42 9.33 -2.49
C TRP A 217 -13.58 10.02 -3.23
N VAL A 218 -14.27 10.95 -2.57
CA VAL A 218 -15.35 11.73 -3.19
C VAL A 218 -14.78 12.59 -4.31
N LYS A 219 -15.51 12.68 -5.42
CA LYS A 219 -15.09 13.39 -6.64
C LYS A 219 -15.88 14.67 -6.84
N CYS A 220 -15.21 15.71 -7.33
CA CYS A 220 -15.84 16.96 -7.71
C CYS A 220 -16.94 16.67 -8.73
N PRO A 221 -18.17 17.17 -8.53
CA PRO A 221 -19.31 16.83 -9.38
C PRO A 221 -19.12 17.29 -10.83
N PHE A 222 -18.33 18.34 -11.05
CA PHE A 222 -18.08 18.88 -12.39
C PHE A 222 -16.94 18.16 -13.11
N CYS A 223 -15.74 18.14 -12.51
CA CYS A 223 -14.52 17.72 -13.22
C CYS A 223 -13.94 16.38 -12.75
N ALA A 224 -14.62 15.67 -11.84
CA ALA A 224 -14.19 14.40 -11.26
C ALA A 224 -12.82 14.42 -10.54
N ALA A 225 -12.28 15.59 -10.19
CA ALA A 225 -11.10 15.70 -9.34
C ALA A 225 -11.38 15.10 -7.97
N VAL A 226 -10.42 14.38 -7.39
CA VAL A 226 -10.61 13.64 -6.13
C VAL A 226 -10.32 14.57 -4.96
N CYS A 227 -11.15 14.51 -3.91
CA CYS A 227 -10.89 15.25 -2.68
C CYS A 227 -9.53 14.88 -2.09
N THR A 228 -8.78 15.86 -1.59
CA THR A 228 -7.44 15.64 -1.04
C THR A 228 -7.42 15.44 0.47
N ASN A 229 -8.59 15.44 1.14
CA ASN A 229 -8.66 15.18 2.57
C ASN A 229 -8.16 13.77 2.88
N THR A 230 -7.30 13.66 3.90
CA THR A 230 -6.67 12.41 4.32
C THR A 230 -7.55 11.59 5.26
N ILE A 231 -8.73 12.08 5.62
CA ILE A 231 -9.70 11.41 6.49
C ILE A 231 -10.87 10.91 5.62
N GLU A 232 -11.29 9.67 5.83
CA GLU A 232 -12.52 9.12 5.22
C GLU A 232 -13.77 9.76 5.85
N ASP A 233 -14.83 9.95 5.06
CA ASP A 233 -16.13 10.44 5.56
C ASP A 233 -16.04 11.67 6.47
N HIS A 234 -15.20 12.64 6.09
CA HIS A 234 -14.84 13.82 6.88
C HIS A 234 -15.96 14.89 6.96
N SER A 235 -17.23 14.48 6.95
CA SER A 235 -18.34 15.38 7.27
C SER A 235 -18.18 15.90 8.72
N PRO A 236 -18.42 17.20 8.99
CA PRO A 236 -19.09 18.20 8.16
C PRO A 236 -18.16 19.06 7.29
N ASP A 237 -16.86 18.76 7.21
CA ASP A 237 -15.92 19.58 6.44
C ASP A 237 -16.12 19.43 4.93
N ASP A 238 -16.04 20.56 4.21
CA ASP A 238 -16.18 20.59 2.76
C ASP A 238 -15.11 19.74 2.04
N HIS A 239 -15.54 19.00 1.02
CA HIS A 239 -14.66 18.42 0.04
C HIS A 239 -13.97 19.52 -0.78
N SER A 240 -12.66 19.41 -0.93
CA SER A 240 -11.87 20.32 -1.75
C SER A 240 -10.65 19.61 -2.36
N VAL A 241 -10.09 20.25 -3.37
CA VAL A 241 -8.86 19.87 -4.06
C VAL A 241 -8.20 21.17 -4.54
N PRO A 242 -6.86 21.30 -4.48
CA PRO A 242 -6.18 22.52 -4.92
C PRO A 242 -6.21 22.73 -6.44
N PHE A 243 -6.33 21.65 -7.22
CA PHE A 243 -6.36 21.74 -8.67
C PHE A 243 -7.52 20.96 -9.25
N HIS A 244 -8.33 21.68 -10.02
CA HIS A 244 -9.42 21.10 -10.78
C HIS A 244 -9.00 20.79 -12.23
N ARG A 245 -9.91 20.16 -12.95
CA ARG A 245 -9.68 19.64 -14.32
C ARG A 245 -10.69 20.30 -15.26
N SER A 246 -10.41 20.25 -16.56
CA SER A 246 -11.43 20.55 -17.58
C SER A 246 -12.63 19.61 -17.38
N THR A 247 -13.84 20.13 -17.49
CA THR A 247 -15.07 19.34 -17.29
C THR A 247 -15.30 18.30 -18.39
N ALA A 248 -14.68 18.48 -19.57
CA ALA A 248 -14.63 17.49 -20.65
C ALA A 248 -13.98 16.16 -20.21
N VAL A 249 -13.07 16.20 -19.25
CA VAL A 249 -12.44 14.98 -18.68
C VAL A 249 -13.49 14.04 -18.09
N ASN A 250 -14.58 14.59 -17.55
CA ASN A 250 -15.69 13.88 -16.95
C ASN A 250 -16.91 13.76 -17.89
N GLY A 251 -16.76 14.10 -19.17
CA GLY A 251 -17.84 14.00 -20.17
C GLY A 251 -18.98 15.01 -19.99
N VAL A 252 -18.73 16.13 -19.28
CA VAL A 252 -19.71 17.20 -19.16
C VAL A 252 -19.91 17.86 -20.53
N HIS A 253 -21.17 18.08 -20.90
CA HIS A 253 -21.58 18.63 -22.19
C HIS A 253 -22.75 19.60 -22.05
N TYR A 254 -22.97 20.40 -23.08
CA TYR A 254 -24.13 21.29 -23.14
C TYR A 254 -25.40 20.48 -23.36
N LYS A 255 -26.45 20.75 -22.56
CA LYS A 255 -27.73 20.02 -22.60
C LYS A 255 -28.31 20.00 -24.01
N ASP A 256 -28.87 18.86 -24.41
CA ASP A 256 -29.49 18.62 -25.72
C ASP A 256 -28.54 18.81 -26.92
N THR A 257 -27.23 18.75 -26.69
CA THR A 257 -26.21 18.77 -27.73
C THR A 257 -25.21 17.63 -27.54
N ASP A 258 -24.43 17.35 -28.58
CA ASP A 258 -23.26 16.47 -28.51
C ASP A 258 -21.96 17.24 -28.19
N ILE A 259 -22.04 18.47 -27.66
CA ILE A 259 -20.88 19.36 -27.51
C ILE A 259 -20.26 19.25 -26.10
N LEU A 260 -19.01 18.79 -26.00
CA LEU A 260 -18.26 18.74 -24.73
C LEU A 260 -17.94 20.14 -24.21
N SER A 261 -18.00 20.33 -22.89
CA SER A 261 -17.54 21.58 -22.25
C SER A 261 -16.06 21.48 -21.90
N VAL A 262 -15.23 22.35 -22.47
CA VAL A 262 -13.79 22.40 -22.17
C VAL A 262 -13.49 23.20 -20.89
N GLU A 263 -14.48 23.89 -20.33
CA GLU A 263 -14.30 24.79 -19.20
C GLU A 263 -13.84 24.07 -17.93
N PHE A 264 -13.01 24.78 -17.16
CA PHE A 264 -12.62 24.34 -15.82
C PHE A 264 -13.70 24.75 -14.82
N CYS A 265 -13.99 23.90 -13.84
CA CYS A 265 -15.05 24.23 -12.87
C CYS A 265 -14.71 25.47 -12.02
N THR A 266 -13.42 25.78 -11.81
CA THR A 266 -12.95 27.01 -11.15
C THR A 266 -13.32 28.27 -11.95
N THR A 267 -13.22 28.22 -13.30
CA THR A 267 -13.75 29.27 -14.18
C THR A 267 -15.26 29.34 -14.09
N ASN A 268 -15.95 28.20 -14.15
CA ASN A 268 -17.40 28.15 -14.18
C ASN A 268 -18.01 28.79 -12.92
N VAL A 269 -17.52 28.45 -11.72
CA VAL A 269 -18.04 29.03 -10.46
C VAL A 269 -17.74 30.52 -10.28
N ALA A 270 -16.83 31.09 -11.08
CA ALA A 270 -16.57 32.53 -11.13
C ALA A 270 -17.46 33.28 -12.16
N SER A 271 -18.04 32.57 -13.12
CA SER A 271 -18.79 33.17 -14.24
C SER A 271 -20.27 33.39 -13.92
N ASP A 272 -20.96 34.12 -14.79
CA ASP A 272 -22.43 34.27 -14.77
C ASP A 272 -23.15 33.12 -15.49
N GLY A 273 -22.40 32.08 -15.88
CA GLY A 273 -22.92 30.88 -16.50
C GLY A 273 -23.86 30.09 -15.59
N LYS A 274 -24.61 29.17 -16.20
CA LYS A 274 -25.57 28.31 -15.52
C LYS A 274 -25.35 26.86 -15.97
N PHE A 275 -25.79 25.92 -15.14
CA PHE A 275 -25.72 24.49 -15.44
C PHE A 275 -26.98 23.76 -15.01
N TYR A 276 -27.16 22.58 -15.57
CA TYR A 276 -28.17 21.62 -15.12
C TYR A 276 -27.52 20.64 -14.13
N PRO A 277 -28.08 20.46 -12.92
CA PRO A 277 -27.50 19.56 -11.91
C PRO A 277 -27.42 18.09 -12.33
N ASP A 278 -28.34 17.65 -13.18
CA ASP A 278 -28.43 16.31 -13.73
C ASP A 278 -29.19 16.32 -15.07
N SER A 279 -29.21 15.18 -15.76
CA SER A 279 -29.83 15.01 -17.08
C SER A 279 -31.36 15.12 -17.09
N HIS A 280 -32.01 15.00 -15.93
CA HIS A 280 -33.46 15.04 -15.77
C HIS A 280 -33.95 16.39 -15.25
N SER A 281 -33.03 17.26 -14.82
CA SER A 281 -33.37 18.59 -14.32
C SER A 281 -33.62 19.56 -15.47
N ASP A 282 -34.76 20.24 -15.40
CA ASP A 282 -35.07 21.39 -16.26
C ASP A 282 -34.69 22.74 -15.62
N LYS A 283 -34.17 22.69 -14.39
CA LYS A 283 -33.79 23.90 -13.64
C LYS A 283 -32.32 24.23 -13.87
N LEU A 284 -32.08 25.36 -14.55
CA LEU A 284 -30.77 26.00 -14.62
C LEU A 284 -30.42 26.64 -13.28
N ILE A 285 -29.25 26.28 -12.74
CA ILE A 285 -28.69 26.87 -11.53
C ILE A 285 -27.45 27.68 -11.91
N PRO A 286 -27.33 28.94 -11.45
CA PRO A 286 -26.09 29.70 -11.63
C PRO A 286 -24.90 28.94 -11.04
N PHE A 287 -23.78 28.89 -11.76
CA PHE A 287 -22.58 28.23 -11.22
C PHE A 287 -22.14 28.85 -9.90
N LYS A 288 -22.29 30.16 -9.71
CA LYS A 288 -22.04 30.85 -8.42
C LYS A 288 -22.90 30.34 -7.25
N GLN A 289 -24.01 29.66 -7.54
CA GLN A 289 -24.95 29.08 -6.56
C GLN A 289 -24.94 27.54 -6.59
N TYR A 290 -23.87 26.92 -7.12
CA TYR A 290 -23.81 25.46 -7.32
C TYR A 290 -24.12 24.66 -6.05
N ARG A 291 -23.78 25.16 -4.87
CA ARG A 291 -24.05 24.48 -3.59
C ARG A 291 -25.54 24.27 -3.30
N THR A 292 -26.42 25.00 -3.97
CA THR A 292 -27.89 24.82 -3.89
C THR A 292 -28.42 23.73 -4.81
N ALA A 293 -27.57 23.14 -5.67
CA ALA A 293 -27.93 22.14 -6.67
C ALA A 293 -28.13 20.72 -6.11
N GLY A 294 -28.23 20.58 -4.79
CA GLY A 294 -28.46 19.32 -4.08
C GLY A 294 -27.22 18.78 -3.37
N PRO A 295 -27.37 17.67 -2.62
CA PRO A 295 -26.33 17.16 -1.71
C PRO A 295 -24.98 16.90 -2.37
N ARG A 296 -24.99 16.42 -3.63
CA ARG A 296 -23.77 16.16 -4.42
C ARG A 296 -22.88 17.40 -4.59
N PHE A 297 -23.48 18.59 -4.58
CA PHE A 297 -22.80 19.86 -4.78
C PHE A 297 -22.62 20.66 -3.49
N ALA A 298 -23.52 20.47 -2.52
CA ALA A 298 -23.59 21.25 -1.30
C ALA A 298 -22.30 21.20 -0.46
N ASP A 299 -21.65 20.03 -0.43
CA ASP A 299 -20.49 19.76 0.41
C ASP A 299 -19.16 19.96 -0.31
N TRP A 300 -19.16 20.55 -1.52
CA TRP A 300 -17.94 20.86 -2.25
C TRP A 300 -17.59 22.34 -2.11
N ARG A 301 -16.30 22.63 -1.86
CA ARG A 301 -15.69 23.96 -1.95
C ARG A 301 -14.79 24.03 -3.19
N ILE A 302 -15.25 24.75 -4.21
CA ILE A 302 -14.50 25.02 -5.44
C ILE A 302 -14.05 26.47 -5.41
N THR A 303 -12.74 26.69 -5.33
CA THR A 303 -12.17 28.04 -5.29
C THR A 303 -12.13 28.63 -6.71
N PRO A 304 -12.62 29.86 -6.94
CA PRO A 304 -12.52 30.54 -8.23
C PRO A 304 -11.12 31.13 -8.43
N ASP A 305 -10.10 30.26 -8.49
CA ASP A 305 -8.68 30.64 -8.56
C ASP A 305 -8.09 30.60 -9.98
N GLU A 306 -8.93 30.30 -10.98
CA GLU A 306 -8.53 30.09 -12.38
C GLU A 306 -7.40 29.06 -12.55
N SER A 307 -7.21 28.14 -11.59
CA SER A 307 -6.22 27.07 -11.69
C SER A 307 -6.55 26.18 -12.90
N LYS A 308 -5.64 26.18 -13.87
CA LYS A 308 -5.80 25.47 -15.15
C LYS A 308 -4.53 24.69 -15.47
N LEU A 309 -4.26 23.65 -14.66
CA LEU A 309 -3.07 22.81 -14.82
C LEU A 309 -2.88 22.40 -16.27
N THR A 310 -1.68 22.68 -16.80
CA THR A 310 -1.28 22.35 -18.17
C THR A 310 -1.49 20.87 -18.47
N TYR A 311 -1.30 20.00 -17.47
CA TYR A 311 -1.55 18.57 -17.56
C TYR A 311 -2.92 18.21 -18.15
N TRP A 312 -4.00 18.81 -17.64
CA TRP A 312 -5.35 18.46 -18.11
C TRP A 312 -5.70 19.09 -19.46
N LYS A 313 -5.04 20.20 -19.82
CA LYS A 313 -5.13 20.78 -21.18
C LYS A 313 -4.48 19.85 -22.20
N TRP A 314 -3.26 19.40 -21.89
CA TRP A 314 -2.54 18.40 -22.68
C TRP A 314 -3.35 17.11 -22.81
N PHE A 315 -3.91 16.56 -21.72
CA PHE A 315 -4.72 15.35 -21.76
C PHE A 315 -5.91 15.48 -22.74
N VAL A 316 -6.67 16.58 -22.65
CA VAL A 316 -7.82 16.82 -23.55
C VAL A 316 -7.37 16.92 -25.01
N CYS A 317 -6.26 17.61 -25.30
CA CYS A 317 -5.70 17.68 -26.65
C CYS A 317 -5.19 16.32 -27.15
N ARG A 318 -4.41 15.62 -26.32
CA ARG A 318 -3.72 14.38 -26.67
C ARG A 318 -4.70 13.25 -26.96
N PHE A 319 -5.73 13.15 -26.13
CA PHE A 319 -6.75 12.10 -26.18
C PHE A 319 -8.07 12.58 -26.78
N GLN A 320 -8.08 13.68 -27.54
CA GLN A 320 -9.30 14.28 -28.11
C GLN A 320 -10.23 13.25 -28.76
N LYS A 321 -9.72 12.48 -29.75
CA LYS A 321 -10.53 11.49 -30.48
C LYS A 321 -11.07 10.40 -29.55
N GLN A 322 -10.25 9.93 -28.61
CA GLN A 322 -10.63 8.88 -27.68
C GLN A 322 -11.69 9.37 -26.68
N LEU A 323 -11.61 10.63 -26.24
CA LEU A 323 -12.65 11.27 -25.41
C LEU A 323 -13.98 11.39 -26.19
N GLU A 324 -13.92 11.85 -27.43
CA GLU A 324 -15.10 11.94 -28.30
C GLU A 324 -15.76 10.56 -28.49
N ASP A 325 -14.96 9.54 -28.76
CA ASP A 325 -15.44 8.18 -28.99
C ASP A 325 -15.96 7.51 -27.71
N HIS A 326 -15.31 7.76 -26.56
CA HIS A 326 -15.71 7.21 -25.27
C HIS A 326 -17.05 7.79 -24.80
N TYR A 327 -17.20 9.11 -24.86
CA TYR A 327 -18.41 9.78 -24.39
C TYR A 327 -19.51 9.89 -25.47
N LYS A 328 -19.20 9.60 -26.74
CA LYS A 328 -20.09 9.84 -27.89
C LYS A 328 -20.46 11.32 -28.06
N LEU A 329 -19.48 12.19 -27.83
CA LEU A 329 -19.61 13.64 -27.89
C LEU A 329 -18.48 14.24 -28.76
N LYS A 330 -18.51 15.55 -29.01
CA LYS A 330 -17.63 16.26 -29.95
C LYS A 330 -17.10 17.57 -29.37
N PHE A 331 -15.85 17.89 -29.69
CA PHE A 331 -15.27 19.20 -29.43
C PHE A 331 -15.51 20.12 -30.63
N LYS A 332 -16.64 20.84 -30.63
CA LYS A 332 -17.05 21.75 -31.71
C LYS A 332 -17.84 22.95 -31.18
N GLY A 333 -17.93 24.03 -31.95
CA GLY A 333 -18.67 25.22 -31.55
C GLY A 333 -18.16 25.77 -30.22
N GLU A 334 -19.05 25.97 -29.25
CA GLU A 334 -18.71 26.44 -27.89
C GLU A 334 -17.86 25.46 -27.08
N GLY A 335 -17.71 24.22 -27.55
CA GLY A 335 -16.84 23.20 -26.97
C GLY A 335 -15.53 23.01 -27.72
N GLU A 336 -15.17 23.89 -28.66
CA GLU A 336 -13.91 23.76 -29.39
C GLU A 336 -12.71 23.89 -28.43
N ILE A 337 -11.74 22.98 -28.56
CA ILE A 337 -10.53 23.02 -27.74
C ILE A 337 -9.71 24.26 -28.14
N PRO A 338 -9.35 25.14 -27.17
CA PRO A 338 -8.58 26.33 -27.45
C PRO A 338 -7.26 26.00 -28.16
N ARG A 339 -6.92 26.81 -29.18
CA ARG A 339 -5.73 26.57 -30.03
C ARG A 339 -4.44 26.47 -29.22
N ASP A 340 -4.29 27.30 -28.20
CA ASP A 340 -3.09 27.35 -27.36
C ASP A 340 -2.86 26.06 -26.57
N TRP A 341 -3.91 25.27 -26.28
CA TRP A 341 -3.75 24.00 -25.58
C TRP A 341 -2.99 22.97 -26.42
N ARG A 342 -3.07 23.09 -27.75
CA ARG A 342 -2.38 22.19 -28.69
C ARG A 342 -0.86 22.38 -28.69
N ASN A 343 -0.36 23.45 -28.06
CA ASN A 343 1.08 23.72 -27.98
C ASN A 343 1.77 22.95 -26.85
N TYR A 344 1.01 22.41 -25.88
CA TYR A 344 1.57 21.69 -24.75
C TYR A 344 1.97 20.26 -25.13
N ASN A 345 3.17 19.86 -24.74
CA ASN A 345 3.65 18.47 -24.89
C ASN A 345 3.62 17.69 -23.56
N GLU A 346 3.86 16.38 -23.63
CA GLU A 346 3.84 15.48 -22.46
C GLU A 346 4.83 15.92 -21.37
N LYS A 347 6.04 16.38 -21.73
CA LYS A 347 7.04 16.81 -20.74
C LYS A 347 6.58 18.05 -19.98
N GLU A 348 5.96 19.00 -20.67
CA GLU A 348 5.38 20.20 -20.05
C GLU A 348 4.18 19.85 -19.17
N ALA A 349 3.34 18.90 -19.62
CA ALA A 349 2.23 18.38 -18.84
C ALA A 349 2.72 17.76 -17.53
N ILE A 350 3.68 16.83 -17.59
CA ILE A 350 4.27 16.18 -16.41
C ILE A 350 4.94 17.21 -15.49
N LYS A 351 5.70 18.16 -16.06
CA LYS A 351 6.34 19.23 -15.28
C LYS A 351 5.32 20.09 -14.54
N SER A 352 4.15 20.36 -15.11
CA SER A 352 3.10 21.12 -14.43
C SER A 352 2.55 20.41 -13.19
N LEU A 353 2.70 19.08 -13.07
CA LEU A 353 2.33 18.38 -11.83
C LEU A 353 3.26 18.73 -10.66
N ASP A 354 4.46 19.25 -10.90
CA ASP A 354 5.32 19.76 -9.82
C ASP A 354 4.71 20.99 -9.13
N GLU A 355 3.82 21.72 -9.80
CA GLU A 355 3.06 22.82 -9.21
C GLU A 355 2.12 22.31 -8.11
N MET A 356 1.64 21.06 -8.21
CA MET A 356 0.81 20.44 -7.18
C MET A 356 1.52 20.26 -5.84
N TYR A 357 2.85 20.21 -5.87
CA TYR A 357 3.69 19.91 -4.71
C TYR A 357 4.26 21.17 -4.03
N LYS A 358 4.10 22.35 -4.65
CA LYS A 358 4.63 23.62 -4.12
C LYS A 358 3.64 24.37 -3.21
N LEU A 359 2.46 23.78 -2.95
CA LEU A 359 1.41 24.34 -2.10
C LEU A 359 1.52 23.91 -0.64
#